data_AF-A0A847MD47-F1
#
_entry.id   AF-A0A847MD47-F1
#
_cell.length_a   1.000
_cell.length_b   1.000
_cell.length_c   1.000
_cell.angle_alpha   90.00
_cell.angle_beta   90.00
_cell.angle_gamma   90.00
#
_symmetry.space_group_name_H-M   'P 1'
#
loop_
_entity.id
_entity.type
_entity.pdbx_description
1 polymer ?
#
loop_
_entity_poly.entity_id
_entity_poly.type
_entity_poly.pdbx_seq_one_letter_code
_entity_poly.pdbx_strand_id
1 'polypeptide(L)'
;MKLKTSTALSLARFFANRKSFFHLLGIYECWLKKKFPEPNLSQISYQLTIKTVRELYSHSRPVIWSSLFFPCEFIHAAGAIPFYPEITVGLVAALGFQHFPLEFAEKNWYSQDLCS
;
A
#
# COMPACT_ATOMS: atom_id res chain seq x y z
N MET A 1 -11.83 5.08 29.85
CA MET A 1 -12.21 3.70 29.47
C MET A 1 -11.03 3.08 28.71
N LYS A 2 -10.24 2.19 29.34
CA LYS A 2 -9.05 1.58 28.73
C LYS A 2 -9.51 0.53 27.70
N LEU A 3 -9.43 0.86 26.41
CA LEU A 3 -9.64 -0.11 25.32
C LEU A 3 -8.53 -1.17 25.42
N LYS A 4 -8.89 -2.39 25.82
CA LYS A 4 -8.03 -3.57 25.69
C LYS A 4 -7.70 -3.73 24.21
N THR A 5 -6.51 -3.28 23.80
CA THR A 5 -5.97 -3.58 22.47
C THR A 5 -5.86 -5.10 22.35
N SER A 6 -6.75 -5.67 21.53
CA SER A 6 -6.75 -7.09 21.17
C SER A 6 -5.34 -7.56 20.82
N THR A 7 -4.90 -8.68 21.40
CA THR A 7 -3.62 -9.34 21.13
C THR A 7 -3.41 -9.59 19.63
N ALA A 8 -4.49 -9.77 18.86
CA ALA A 8 -4.45 -9.88 17.40
C ALA A 8 -3.96 -8.59 16.72
N LEU A 9 -4.32 -7.41 17.25
CA LEU A 9 -3.89 -6.11 16.71
C LEU A 9 -2.43 -5.81 17.05
N SER A 10 -1.96 -6.31 18.21
CA SER A 10 -0.54 -6.30 18.59
C SER A 10 0.30 -7.26 17.74
N LEU A 11 -0.22 -8.46 17.44
CA LEU A 11 0.42 -9.42 16.55
C LEU A 11 0.44 -8.93 15.11
N ALA A 12 -0.66 -8.36 14.61
CA ALA A 12 -0.72 -7.74 13.29
C ALA A 12 0.28 -6.58 13.17
N ARG A 13 0.37 -5.71 14.20
CA ARG A 13 1.44 -4.70 14.28
C ARG A 13 2.83 -5.33 14.31
N PHE A 14 3.02 -6.42 15.06
CA PHE A 14 4.30 -7.11 15.15
C PHE A 14 4.74 -7.73 13.81
N PHE A 15 3.82 -8.33 13.06
CA PHE A 15 4.08 -8.88 11.73
C PHE A 15 4.25 -7.77 10.68
N ALA A 16 3.45 -6.70 10.73
CA ALA A 16 3.57 -5.55 9.84
C ALA A 16 4.87 -4.76 10.04
N ASN A 17 5.43 -4.77 11.26
CA ASN A 17 6.66 -4.05 11.60
C ASN A 17 7.95 -4.86 11.35
N ARG A 18 7.86 -6.11 10.90
CA ARG A 18 9.04 -6.87 10.44
C ARG A 18 9.30 -6.59 8.96
N LYS A 19 10.46 -5.99 8.68
CA LYS A 19 11.09 -5.91 7.35
C LYS A 19 11.08 -7.24 6.56
N SER A 20 10.98 -8.38 7.26
CA SER A 20 10.92 -9.74 6.69
C SER A 20 9.77 -9.97 5.70
N PHE A 21 8.59 -9.37 5.90
CA PHE A 21 7.45 -9.61 4.99
C PHE A 21 7.64 -8.90 3.65
N PHE A 22 8.35 -7.76 3.65
CA PHE A 22 8.67 -6.98 2.45
C PHE A 22 9.82 -7.58 1.64
N HIS A 23 10.65 -8.43 2.24
CA HIS A 23 11.58 -9.28 1.49
C HIS A 23 10.84 -10.29 0.60
N LEU A 24 9.69 -10.82 1.03
CA LEU A 24 8.86 -11.70 0.20
C LEU A 24 8.29 -10.97 -1.02
N LEU A 25 7.92 -9.69 -0.86
CA LEU A 25 7.58 -8.83 -2.01
C LEU A 25 8.77 -8.63 -2.96
N GLY A 26 10.01 -8.65 -2.43
CA GLY A 26 11.26 -8.71 -3.21
C GLY A 26 11.33 -9.93 -4.13
N ILE A 27 11.07 -11.10 -3.55
CA ILE A 27 11.06 -12.37 -4.28
C ILE A 27 9.96 -12.37 -5.34
N TYR A 28 8.77 -11.88 -4.99
CA TYR A 28 7.64 -11.78 -5.91
C TYR A 28 7.90 -10.83 -7.09
N GLU A 29 8.51 -9.66 -6.84
CA GLU A 29 8.92 -8.74 -7.90
C GLU A 29 9.95 -9.37 -8.85
N CYS A 30 10.94 -10.09 -8.31
CA CYS A 30 11.96 -10.79 -9.10
C CYS A 30 11.33 -11.88 -9.98
N TRP A 31 10.39 -12.64 -9.43
CA TRP A 31 9.64 -13.65 -10.18
C TRP A 31 8.78 -13.03 -11.29
N LEU A 32 8.10 -11.92 -11.02
CA LEU A 32 7.30 -11.20 -12.02
C LEU A 32 8.16 -10.72 -13.20
N LYS A 33 9.33 -10.12 -12.94
CA LYS A 33 10.26 -9.67 -13.99
C LYS A 33 10.78 -10.83 -14.85
N LYS A 34 11.01 -12.00 -14.25
CA LYS A 34 11.47 -13.19 -14.98
C LYS A 34 10.37 -13.81 -15.84
N LYS A 35 9.11 -13.76 -15.39
CA LYS A 35 7.96 -14.36 -16.08
C LYS A 35 7.46 -13.50 -17.25
N PHE A 36 7.61 -12.19 -17.17
CA PHE A 36 7.12 -11.25 -18.19
C PHE A 36 8.22 -10.27 -18.61
N PRO A 37 9.02 -10.63 -19.64
CA PRO A 37 10.14 -9.80 -20.11
C PRO A 37 9.70 -8.57 -20.93
N GLU A 38 8.53 -8.63 -21.57
CA GLU A 38 7.92 -7.53 -22.33
C GLU A 38 6.73 -6.97 -21.52
N PRO A 39 6.91 -5.89 -20.74
CA PRO A 39 5.93 -5.50 -19.75
C PRO A 39 4.78 -4.71 -20.39
N ASN A 40 3.55 -5.24 -20.30
CA ASN A 40 2.35 -4.46 -20.57
C ASN A 40 2.23 -3.31 -19.55
N LEU A 41 1.59 -2.20 -19.91
CA LEU A 41 1.39 -1.02 -19.06
C LEU A 41 0.85 -1.38 -17.66
N SER A 42 -0.10 -2.30 -17.58
CA SER A 42 -0.63 -2.79 -16.30
C SER A 42 0.44 -3.46 -15.43
N GLN A 43 1.35 -4.22 -16.04
CA GLN A 43 2.44 -4.89 -15.32
C GLN A 43 3.46 -3.89 -14.79
N ILE A 44 3.78 -2.85 -15.56
CA ILE A 44 4.64 -1.75 -15.10
C ILE A 44 4.02 -1.08 -13.87
N SER A 45 2.73 -0.77 -13.93
CA SER A 45 2.00 -0.15 -12.82
C SER A 45 2.04 -1.01 -11.55
N TYR A 46 1.83 -2.33 -11.67
CA TYR A 46 1.93 -3.25 -10.52
C TYR A 46 3.35 -3.32 -9.96
N GLN A 47 4.38 -3.40 -10.82
CA GLN A 47 5.78 -3.43 -10.37
C GLN A 47 6.15 -2.14 -9.63
N LEU A 48 5.72 -0.98 -10.15
CA LEU A 48 5.95 0.31 -9.51
C LEU A 48 5.26 0.38 -8.14
N THR A 49 4.02 -0.08 -8.07
CA THR A 49 3.23 -0.14 -6.83
C THR A 49 3.92 -1.00 -5.77
N ILE A 50 4.37 -2.20 -6.14
CA ILE A 50 5.09 -3.11 -5.24
C ILE A 50 6.39 -2.48 -4.74
N LYS A 51 7.14 -1.81 -5.63
CA LYS A 51 8.36 -1.08 -5.27
C LYS A 51 8.08 0.03 -4.27
N THR A 52 7.08 0.87 -4.54
CA THR A 52 6.68 1.99 -3.68
C THR A 52 6.22 1.50 -2.31
N VAL A 53 5.42 0.42 -2.26
CA VAL A 53 5.02 -0.23 -1.01
C VAL A 53 6.25 -0.70 -0.24
N ARG A 54 7.20 -1.38 -0.89
CA ARG A 54 8.44 -1.82 -0.22
C ARG A 54 9.22 -0.64 0.35
N GLU A 55 9.36 0.43 -0.40
CA GLU A 55 10.06 1.64 0.06
C GLU A 55 9.35 2.28 1.25
N LEU A 56 8.02 2.40 1.22
CA LEU A 56 7.22 2.95 2.30
C LEU A 56 7.45 2.20 3.62
N TYR A 57 7.40 0.87 3.57
CA TYR A 57 7.64 0.02 4.75
C TYR A 57 9.11 -0.15 5.12
N SER A 58 10.04 0.36 4.31
CA SER A 58 11.47 0.42 4.69
C SER A 58 11.74 1.47 5.77
N HIS A 59 10.83 2.45 5.93
CA HIS A 59 10.96 3.60 6.82
C HIS A 59 12.28 4.39 6.64
N SER A 60 12.85 4.37 5.43
CA SER A 60 14.14 4.99 5.14
C SER A 60 14.06 6.50 4.86
N ARG A 61 12.89 7.00 4.44
CA ARG A 61 12.65 8.40 4.02
C ARG A 61 11.25 8.85 4.45
N PRO A 62 10.99 10.17 4.56
CA PRO A 62 9.65 10.68 4.83
C PRO A 62 8.68 10.24 3.72
N VAL A 63 7.42 10.00 4.09
CA VAL A 63 6.36 9.58 3.18
C VAL A 63 5.38 10.73 3.01
N ILE A 64 5.11 11.13 1.77
CA ILE A 64 4.11 12.15 1.45
C ILE A 64 2.90 11.47 0.83
N TRP A 65 1.75 11.68 1.47
CA TRP A 65 0.46 11.22 0.97
C TRP A 65 -0.07 12.25 -0.01
N SER A 66 -0.48 11.78 -1.19
CA SER A 66 -1.00 12.66 -2.23
C SER A 66 -2.03 11.93 -3.08
N SER A 67 -2.84 12.69 -3.82
CA SER A 67 -3.70 12.10 -4.85
C SER A 67 -2.87 11.59 -6.02
N LEU A 68 -3.36 10.54 -6.69
CA LEU A 68 -2.75 9.94 -7.88
C LEU A 68 -2.44 10.96 -9.00
N PHE A 69 -3.21 12.04 -9.10
CA PHE A 69 -3.02 13.07 -10.12
C PHE A 69 -1.95 14.11 -9.78
N PHE A 70 -1.37 14.05 -8.58
CA PHE A 70 -0.29 14.94 -8.20
C PHE A 70 1.04 14.46 -8.80
N PRO A 71 1.82 15.34 -9.46
CA PRO A 71 3.09 14.96 -10.06
C PRO A 71 4.08 14.42 -9.02
N CYS A 72 4.53 13.17 -9.20
CA CYS A 72 5.41 12.49 -8.25
C CYS A 72 6.80 13.13 -8.17
N GLU A 73 7.18 13.88 -9.21
CA GLU A 73 8.46 14.57 -9.35
C GLU A 73 8.69 15.55 -8.20
N PHE A 74 7.66 16.28 -7.76
CA PHE A 74 7.78 17.21 -6.62
C PHE A 74 8.06 16.47 -5.31
N ILE A 75 7.43 15.30 -5.11
CA ILE A 75 7.62 14.48 -3.91
C ILE A 75 9.04 13.90 -3.90
N HIS A 76 9.49 13.39 -5.03
CA HIS A 76 10.86 12.89 -5.19
C HIS A 76 11.90 13.99 -5.03
N ALA A 77 11.66 15.19 -5.57
CA ALA A 77 12.53 16.36 -5.40
C ALA A 77 12.65 16.78 -3.92
N ALA A 78 11.59 16.62 -3.14
CA ALA A 78 11.60 16.83 -1.68
C ALA A 78 12.31 15.70 -0.90
N GLY A 79 12.87 14.70 -1.58
CA GLY A 79 13.54 13.56 -0.94
C GLY A 79 12.59 12.57 -0.26
N ALA A 80 11.30 12.63 -0.57
CA ALA A 80 10.26 11.81 0.05
C ALA A 80 9.83 10.63 -0.85
N ILE A 81 9.09 9.70 -0.25
CA ILE A 81 8.43 8.57 -0.93
C ILE A 81 6.98 8.96 -1.20
N PRO A 82 6.51 8.94 -2.46
CA PRO A 82 5.11 9.19 -2.77
C PRO A 82 4.24 8.01 -2.33
N PHE A 83 3.14 8.33 -1.66
CA PHE A 83 2.10 7.37 -1.32
C PHE A 83 0.75 7.84 -1.88
N TYR A 84 0.15 6.99 -2.69
CA TYR A 84 -1.13 7.25 -3.36
C TYR A 84 -2.19 6.30 -2.78
N PRO A 85 -3.14 6.79 -1.96
CA PRO A 85 -4.20 5.98 -1.40
C PRO A 85 -5.01 5.25 -2.48
N GLU A 86 -5.27 5.88 -3.62
CA GLU A 86 -6.08 5.32 -4.71
C GLU A 86 -5.45 4.05 -5.30
N ILE A 87 -4.12 4.05 -5.51
CA ILE A 87 -3.40 2.85 -5.98
C ILE A 87 -3.44 1.75 -4.93
N THR A 88 -3.22 2.12 -3.66
CA THR A 88 -3.09 1.16 -2.57
C THR A 88 -4.42 0.48 -2.28
N VAL A 89 -5.52 1.24 -2.22
CA VAL A 89 -6.87 0.71 -2.06
C VAL A 89 -7.29 -0.11 -3.29
N GLY A 90 -6.89 0.30 -4.50
CA GLY A 90 -7.07 -0.49 -5.71
C GLY A 90 -6.40 -1.88 -5.62
N LEU A 91 -5.18 -1.95 -5.07
CA LEU A 91 -4.52 -3.24 -4.81
C LEU A 91 -5.26 -4.07 -3.74
N VAL A 92 -5.71 -3.45 -2.65
CA VAL A 92 -6.47 -4.12 -1.59
C VAL A 92 -7.77 -4.71 -2.14
N ALA A 93 -8.46 -3.97 -3.00
CA ALA A 93 -9.67 -4.43 -3.69
C ALA A 93 -9.37 -5.57 -4.68
N ALA A 94 -8.29 -5.46 -5.46
CA ALA A 94 -7.87 -6.54 -6.37
C ALA A 94 -7.53 -7.85 -5.63
N LEU A 95 -7.12 -7.76 -4.35
CA LEU A 95 -6.86 -8.90 -3.48
C LEU A 95 -8.11 -9.45 -2.77
N GLY A 96 -9.29 -8.83 -2.96
CA GLY A 96 -10.56 -9.26 -2.36
C GLY A 96 -10.78 -8.76 -0.92
N PHE A 97 -9.95 -7.82 -0.45
CA PHE A 97 -9.98 -7.31 0.92
C PHE A 97 -10.72 -5.97 1.08
N GLN A 98 -11.48 -5.53 0.07
CA GLN A 98 -12.18 -4.23 0.09
C GLN A 98 -13.25 -4.09 1.19
N HIS A 99 -13.85 -5.19 1.64
CA HIS A 99 -14.91 -5.16 2.64
C HIS A 99 -14.42 -4.60 3.99
N PHE A 100 -13.16 -4.88 4.38
CA PHE A 100 -12.59 -4.40 5.64
C PHE A 100 -12.56 -2.86 5.76
N PRO A 101 -11.92 -2.12 4.84
CA PRO A 101 -11.90 -0.66 4.91
C PRO A 101 -13.26 -0.01 4.67
N LEU A 102 -14.10 -0.58 3.79
CA LEU A 102 -15.43 -0.02 3.49
C LEU A 102 -16.38 -0.13 4.69
N GLU A 103 -16.53 -1.32 5.28
CA GLU A 103 -17.35 -1.48 6.49
C GLU A 103 -16.84 -0.63 7.64
N PHE A 104 -15.52 -0.46 7.75
CA PHE A 104 -14.93 0.40 8.77
C PHE A 104 -15.30 1.87 8.53
N ALA A 105 -15.22 2.36 7.29
CA ALA A 105 -15.60 3.72 6.96
C ALA A 105 -17.09 3.98 7.23
N GLU A 106 -17.98 3.07 6.80
CA GLU A 106 -19.42 3.18 7.03
C GLU A 106 -19.78 3.25 8.52
N LYS A 107 -19.15 2.41 9.35
CA LYS A 107 -19.29 2.44 10.82
C LYS A 107 -18.81 3.75 11.45
N ASN A 108 -17.95 4.49 10.75
CA ASN A 108 -17.40 5.78 11.17
C ASN A 108 -18.04 6.96 10.44
N TRP A 109 -19.32 6.83 10.06
CA TRP A 109 -20.15 7.92 9.51
C TRP A 109 -19.77 8.40 8.11
N TYR A 110 -19.04 7.60 7.33
CA TYR A 110 -18.86 7.85 5.89
C TYR A 110 -20.05 7.27 5.10
N SER A 111 -20.64 8.07 4.20
CA SER A 111 -21.72 7.60 3.32
C SER A 111 -21.19 6.59 2.30
N GLN A 112 -22.01 5.59 1.96
CA GLN A 112 -21.76 4.65 0.86
C GLN A 112 -21.76 5.33 -0.52
N ASP A 113 -22.30 6.55 -0.63
CA ASP A 113 -22.32 7.33 -1.87
C ASP A 113 -20.95 7.97 -2.21
N LEU A 114 -19.96 7.85 -1.32
CA LEU A 114 -18.60 8.35 -1.55
C LEU A 114 -17.80 7.39 -2.43
N CYS A 115 -16.69 7.89 -2.99
CA CYS A 115 -15.75 7.07 -3.75
C CYS A 115 -15.18 5.94 -2.87
N SER A 116 -15.32 4.70 -3.34
CA SER A 116 -14.85 3.48 -2.69
C SER A 116 -13.36 3.23 -2.88
#